data_AF-A0A227J7Z4-F1
#
_entry.id   AF-A0A227J7Z4-F1
#
_cell.length_a   1.000
_cell.length_b   1.000
_cell.length_c   1.000
_cell.angle_alpha   90.00
_cell.angle_beta   90.00
_cell.angle_gamma   90.00
#
_symmetry.space_group_name_H-M   'P 1'
#
loop_
_entity.id
_entity.type
_entity.pdbx_description
1 polymer ?
#
loop_
_entity_poly.entity_id
_entity_poly.type
_entity_poly.pdbx_seq_one_letter_code
_entity_poly.pdbx_strand_id
1 'polypeptide(L)'
;VKYHPVFSAKIEQRLIERFGVKRALVALDQPNEEAQRLQVSGLVSNYLTSTLKNGMVVTVGQGRNVSSVAHHIGVITPRDCKFVCGIGGIHPRGGMYNADHICRQLAKKYGGTSETLYAPAYAE
;
A
#
# COMPACT_ATOMS: atom_id res chain seq x y z
N VAL A 1 7.60 0.93 25.05
CA VAL A 1 7.35 2.40 25.07
C VAL A 1 5.86 2.62 24.84
N LYS A 2 5.16 3.30 25.75
CA LYS A 2 3.69 3.53 25.61
C LYS A 2 3.45 4.59 24.52
N TYR A 3 2.47 4.33 23.66
CA TYR A 3 2.03 5.21 22.57
C TYR A 3 1.60 6.57 23.13
N HIS A 4 2.24 7.65 22.68
CA HIS A 4 1.71 8.98 22.88
C HIS A 4 1.65 9.69 21.51
N PRO A 5 0.44 9.95 20.98
CA PRO A 5 0.22 10.56 19.65
C PRO A 5 1.01 11.86 19.40
N VAL A 6 1.35 12.58 20.47
CA VAL A 6 2.13 13.83 20.39
C VAL A 6 3.57 13.60 19.90
N PHE A 7 4.18 12.43 20.13
CA PHE A 7 5.55 12.18 19.68
C PHE A 7 5.63 11.85 18.18
N SER A 8 4.65 11.11 17.63
CA SER A 8 4.62 10.84 16.19
C SER A 8 4.33 12.09 15.38
N ALA A 9 3.39 12.94 15.82
CA ALA A 9 3.02 14.17 15.13
C ALA A 9 4.23 15.11 14.90
N LYS A 10 5.11 15.25 15.89
CA LYS A 10 6.34 16.07 15.75
C LYS A 10 7.29 15.49 14.71
N ILE A 11 7.44 14.17 14.64
CA ILE A 11 8.30 13.53 13.64
C ILE A 11 7.69 13.66 12.24
N GLU A 12 6.39 13.44 12.10
CA GLU A 12 5.67 13.59 10.83
C GLU A 12 5.82 15.01 10.27
N GLN A 13 5.62 16.03 11.11
CA GLN A 13 5.82 17.42 10.73
C GLN A 13 7.27 17.69 10.26
N ARG A 14 8.27 17.21 11.00
CA ARG A 14 9.68 17.37 10.61
C ARG A 14 10.02 16.67 9.29
N LEU A 15 9.42 15.51 9.00
CA LEU A 15 9.59 14.82 7.72
C LEU A 15 8.98 15.62 6.57
N ILE A 16 7.80 16.20 6.77
CA ILE A 16 7.12 17.07 5.81
C ILE A 16 7.99 18.31 5.52
N GLU A 17 8.42 19.03 6.56
CA GLU A 17 9.22 20.25 6.42
C GLU A 17 10.58 19.98 5.77
N ARG A 18 11.24 18.88 6.14
CA ARG A 18 12.58 18.56 5.63
C ARG A 18 12.58 18.05 4.19
N PHE A 19 11.60 17.24 3.81
CA PHE A 19 11.59 16.54 2.52
C PHE A 19 10.52 17.04 1.55
N GLY A 20 9.65 17.96 1.96
CA GLY A 20 8.60 18.53 1.11
C GLY A 20 7.48 17.55 0.74
N VAL A 21 7.34 16.44 1.47
CA VAL A 21 6.28 15.46 1.21
C VAL A 21 4.93 15.99 1.70
N LYS A 22 3.85 15.74 0.96
CA LYS A 22 2.50 16.26 1.31
C LYS A 22 1.93 15.65 2.59
N ARG A 23 2.38 14.45 2.96
CA ARG A 23 1.93 13.71 4.14
C ARG A 23 3.01 12.72 4.55
N ALA A 24 3.27 12.65 5.86
CA ALA A 24 4.07 11.60 6.48
C ALA A 24 3.17 10.85 7.48
N LEU A 25 3.25 9.53 7.49
CA LEU A 25 2.57 8.66 8.45
C LEU A 25 3.65 7.81 9.11
N VAL A 26 3.72 7.84 10.45
CA VAL A 26 4.75 7.10 11.20
C VAL A 26 4.10 5.97 11.99
N ALA A 27 4.42 4.74 11.62
CA ALA A 27 4.03 3.55 12.38
C ALA A 27 4.89 3.40 13.64
N LEU A 28 4.35 2.72 14.65
CA LEU A 28 5.12 2.39 15.83
C LEU A 28 6.13 1.31 15.53
N ASP A 29 7.30 1.45 16.14
CA ASP A 29 8.33 0.43 16.06
C ASP A 29 7.85 -0.90 16.66
N GLN A 30 8.38 -1.99 16.11
CA GLN A 30 8.01 -3.35 16.44
C GLN A 30 9.28 -4.21 16.52
N PRO A 31 9.25 -5.31 17.29
CA PRO A 31 10.45 -6.07 17.62
C PRO A 31 11.12 -6.79 16.43
N ASN A 32 10.44 -6.90 15.28
CA ASN A 32 10.98 -7.57 14.10
C ASN A 32 10.36 -7.03 12.80
N GLU A 33 11.03 -7.32 11.67
CA GLU A 33 10.67 -6.82 10.34
C GLU A 33 9.23 -7.18 9.92
N GLU A 34 8.76 -8.37 10.28
CA GLU A 34 7.42 -8.84 9.94
C GLU A 34 6.35 -8.03 10.69
N ALA A 35 6.52 -7.85 12.00
CA ALA A 35 5.64 -7.04 12.82
C ALA A 35 5.67 -5.56 12.39
N GLN A 36 6.85 -5.02 12.06
CA GLN A 36 6.99 -3.66 11.52
C GLN A 36 6.19 -3.49 10.23
N ARG A 37 6.32 -4.43 9.28
CA ARG A 37 5.59 -4.41 8.02
C ARG A 37 4.08 -4.54 8.22
N LEU A 38 3.62 -5.36 9.16
CA LEU A 38 2.19 -5.46 9.50
C LEU A 38 1.64 -4.16 10.07
N GLN A 39 2.39 -3.47 10.93
CA GLN A 39 1.99 -2.15 11.46
C GLN A 39 1.90 -1.09 10.36
N VAL A 40 2.91 -1.01 9.49
CA VAL A 40 2.89 -0.10 8.34
C VAL A 40 1.70 -0.43 7.42
N SER A 41 1.41 -1.71 7.22
CA SER A 41 0.30 -2.14 6.37
C SER A 41 -1.06 -1.73 6.90
N GLY A 42 -1.28 -1.81 8.21
CA GLY A 42 -2.50 -1.30 8.83
C GLY A 42 -2.63 0.21 8.72
N LEU A 43 -1.55 0.95 8.97
CA LEU A 43 -1.51 2.40 8.83
C LEU A 43 -1.85 2.87 7.40
N VAL A 44 -1.24 2.23 6.41
CA VAL A 44 -1.51 2.52 4.99
C VAL A 44 -2.93 2.09 4.60
N SER A 45 -3.41 0.92 5.05
CA SER A 45 -4.77 0.47 4.74
C SER A 45 -5.82 1.47 5.25
N ASN A 46 -5.65 1.99 6.47
CA ASN A 46 -6.55 3.01 7.03
C ASN A 46 -6.48 4.34 6.26
N TYR A 47 -5.28 4.74 5.85
CA TYR A 47 -5.10 5.92 5.02
C TYR A 47 -5.79 5.77 3.66
N LEU A 48 -5.68 4.60 3.00
CA LEU A 48 -6.34 4.34 1.73
C LEU A 48 -7.87 4.32 1.88
N THR A 49 -8.42 3.68 2.92
CA THR A 49 -9.87 3.66 3.19
C THR A 49 -10.46 5.08 3.32
N SER A 50 -9.72 6.02 3.93
CA SER A 50 -10.17 7.41 4.10
C SER A 50 -9.90 8.31 2.89
N THR A 51 -8.94 7.95 2.02
CA THR A 51 -8.48 8.80 0.92
C THR A 51 -9.08 8.42 -0.43
N LEU A 52 -9.26 7.12 -0.67
CA LEU A 52 -9.78 6.62 -1.95
C LEU A 52 -11.25 7.02 -2.14
N LYS A 53 -11.57 7.44 -3.35
CA LYS A 53 -12.90 7.83 -3.81
C LYS A 53 -13.25 7.07 -5.09
N ASN A 54 -14.55 6.96 -5.36
CA ASN A 54 -15.03 6.35 -6.61
C ASN A 54 -14.45 7.09 -7.82
N GLY A 55 -14.16 6.34 -8.88
CA GLY A 55 -13.53 6.82 -10.11
C GLY A 55 -12.02 7.02 -10.05
N MET A 56 -11.37 6.84 -8.89
CA MET A 56 -9.91 6.94 -8.81
C MET A 56 -9.21 5.78 -9.51
N VAL A 57 -8.13 6.11 -10.22
CA VAL A 57 -7.20 5.13 -10.79
C VAL A 57 -5.95 5.10 -9.92
N VAL A 58 -5.59 3.92 -9.41
CA VAL A 58 -4.50 3.72 -8.47
C VAL A 58 -3.43 2.84 -9.13
N THR A 59 -2.24 3.41 -9.32
CA THR A 59 -1.09 2.64 -9.79
C THR A 59 -0.48 1.84 -8.64
N VAL A 60 -0.24 0.55 -8.87
CA VAL A 60 0.24 -0.39 -7.85
C VAL A 60 1.58 -0.95 -8.25
N GLY A 61 2.57 -0.78 -7.37
CA GLY A 61 3.90 -1.38 -7.53
C GLY A 61 3.92 -2.86 -7.12
N GLN A 62 5.12 -3.41 -7.03
CA GLN A 62 5.35 -4.79 -6.58
C GLN A 62 6.13 -4.84 -5.26
N GLY A 63 6.15 -6.00 -4.62
CA GLY A 63 7.01 -6.30 -3.47
C GLY A 63 6.27 -6.62 -2.18
N ARG A 64 7.04 -7.10 -1.20
CA ARG A 64 6.55 -7.62 0.09
C ARG A 64 5.73 -6.60 0.90
N ASN A 65 6.15 -5.32 0.88
CA ASN A 65 5.46 -4.26 1.62
C ASN A 65 4.10 -3.91 1.01
N VAL A 66 4.04 -3.74 -0.33
CA VAL A 66 2.78 -3.43 -1.03
C VAL A 66 1.80 -4.61 -0.94
N SER A 67 2.31 -5.83 -1.07
CA SER A 67 1.50 -7.04 -0.89
C SER A 67 0.92 -7.14 0.52
N SER A 68 1.69 -6.78 1.55
CA SER A 68 1.20 -6.80 2.93
C SER A 68 0.04 -5.80 3.15
N VAL A 69 0.04 -4.63 2.49
CA VAL A 69 -1.10 -3.69 2.50
C VAL A 69 -2.35 -4.30 1.85
N ALA A 70 -2.18 -4.95 0.70
CA ALA A 70 -3.29 -5.59 -0.01
C ALA A 70 -3.93 -6.71 0.80
N HIS A 71 -3.13 -7.50 1.52
CA HIS A 71 -3.58 -8.62 2.35
C HIS A 71 -3.94 -8.23 3.79
N HIS A 72 -3.69 -6.99 4.21
CA HIS A 72 -4.02 -6.54 5.57
C HIS A 72 -5.52 -6.67 5.83
N ILE A 73 -5.90 -7.33 6.92
CA ILE A 73 -7.30 -7.51 7.30
C ILE A 73 -7.76 -6.29 8.10
N GLY A 74 -8.80 -5.62 7.63
CA GLY A 74 -9.37 -4.45 8.29
C GLY A 74 -10.70 -4.04 7.67
N VAL A 75 -11.36 -3.05 8.26
CA VAL A 75 -12.63 -2.53 7.74
C VAL A 75 -12.34 -1.68 6.50
N ILE A 76 -12.89 -2.10 5.36
CA ILE A 76 -12.77 -1.40 4.09
C ILE A 76 -14.18 -1.05 3.61
N THR A 77 -14.39 0.23 3.32
CA THR A 77 -15.58 0.68 2.60
C THR A 77 -15.38 0.41 1.11
N PRO A 78 -16.33 -0.27 0.43
CA PRO A 78 -16.25 -0.46 -1.01
C PRO A 78 -16.11 0.87 -1.75
N ARG A 79 -15.22 0.90 -2.74
CA ARG A 79 -14.96 2.04 -3.63
C ARG A 79 -14.79 1.52 -5.05
N ASP A 80 -15.48 2.15 -5.99
CA ASP A 80 -15.28 1.88 -7.41
C ASP A 80 -13.95 2.52 -7.88
N CYS A 81 -12.84 1.85 -7.56
CA CYS A 81 -11.50 2.25 -7.97
C CYS A 81 -10.96 1.26 -9.01
N LYS A 82 -10.12 1.75 -9.92
CA LYS A 82 -9.36 0.92 -10.86
C LYS A 82 -7.92 0.81 -10.40
N PHE A 83 -7.44 -0.40 -10.14
CA PHE A 83 -6.06 -0.68 -9.74
C PHE A 83 -5.24 -1.15 -10.94
N VAL A 84 -4.24 -0.37 -11.36
CA VAL A 84 -3.43 -0.62 -12.55
C VAL A 84 -2.00 -1.00 -12.17
N CYS A 85 -1.44 -2.03 -12.82
CA CYS A 85 -0.05 -2.42 -12.59
C CYS A 85 0.92 -1.31 -13.00
N GLY A 86 1.79 -0.88 -12.09
CA GLY A 86 2.83 0.12 -12.36
C GLY A 86 4.15 -0.47 -12.88
N ILE A 87 4.28 -1.80 -12.89
CA ILE A 87 5.46 -2.52 -13.38
C ILE A 87 5.02 -3.83 -14.03
N GLY A 88 5.80 -4.28 -15.02
CA GLY A 88 5.59 -5.54 -15.70
C GLY A 88 5.79 -6.75 -14.77
N GLY A 89 5.47 -7.94 -15.26
CA GLY A 89 5.59 -9.18 -14.50
C GLY A 89 7.04 -9.59 -14.26
N ILE A 90 7.31 -10.13 -13.07
CA ILE A 90 8.54 -10.85 -12.71
C ILE A 90 8.25 -12.34 -12.51
N HIS A 91 9.28 -13.19 -12.67
CA HIS A 91 9.16 -14.62 -12.41
C HIS A 91 9.29 -14.91 -10.89
N PRO A 92 8.51 -15.85 -10.33
CA PRO A 92 7.44 -16.61 -10.98
C PRO A 92 6.19 -15.77 -11.24
N ARG A 93 5.52 -16.03 -12.36
CA ARG A 93 4.26 -15.35 -12.74
C ARG A 93 3.20 -15.59 -11.67
N GLY A 94 2.39 -14.56 -11.38
CA GLY A 94 1.31 -14.64 -10.39
C GLY A 94 1.77 -14.78 -8.93
N GLY A 95 3.06 -14.59 -8.64
CA GLY A 95 3.58 -14.57 -7.28
C GLY A 95 2.89 -13.50 -6.43
N MET A 96 2.73 -13.75 -5.13
CA MET A 96 1.98 -12.86 -4.23
C MET A 96 2.56 -11.44 -4.11
N TYR A 97 3.81 -11.26 -4.53
CA TYR A 97 4.49 -9.96 -4.55
C TYR A 97 4.44 -9.25 -5.90
N ASN A 98 3.90 -9.88 -6.95
CA ASN A 98 3.80 -9.27 -8.26
C ASN A 98 2.68 -8.24 -8.29
N ALA A 99 2.86 -7.17 -9.07
CA ALA A 99 1.87 -6.11 -9.19
C ALA A 99 0.49 -6.63 -9.64
N ASP A 100 0.44 -7.61 -10.56
CA ASP A 100 -0.82 -8.20 -11.05
C ASP A 100 -1.61 -8.89 -9.93
N HIS A 101 -0.91 -9.60 -9.04
CA HIS A 101 -1.53 -10.26 -7.91
C HIS A 101 -2.07 -9.22 -6.93
N ILE A 102 -1.24 -8.23 -6.60
CA ILE A 102 -1.58 -7.18 -5.63
C ILE A 102 -2.77 -6.34 -6.15
N CYS A 103 -2.79 -5.96 -7.43
CA CYS A 103 -3.91 -5.25 -8.07
C CYS A 103 -5.22 -6.04 -7.92
N ARG A 104 -5.21 -7.34 -8.21
CA ARG A 104 -6.40 -8.19 -8.08
C ARG A 104 -6.89 -8.29 -6.65
N GLN A 105 -5.97 -8.39 -5.68
CA GLN A 105 -6.34 -8.41 -4.26
C GLN A 105 -6.95 -7.07 -3.81
N LEU A 106 -6.37 -5.95 -4.22
CA LEU A 106 -6.92 -4.62 -3.92
C LEU A 106 -8.30 -4.42 -4.58
N ALA A 107 -8.46 -4.80 -5.84
CA ALA A 107 -9.74 -4.73 -6.55
C ALA A 107 -10.81 -5.56 -5.82
N LYS A 108 -10.50 -6.80 -5.43
CA LYS A 108 -11.40 -7.64 -4.63
C LYS A 108 -11.75 -7.00 -3.29
N LYS A 109 -10.77 -6.39 -2.61
CA LYS A 109 -10.93 -5.78 -1.29
C LYS A 109 -11.83 -4.54 -1.30
N TYR A 110 -11.68 -3.70 -2.31
CA TYR A 110 -12.46 -2.46 -2.46
C TYR A 110 -13.73 -2.64 -3.30
N GLY A 111 -13.95 -3.80 -3.93
CA GLY A 111 -15.07 -3.99 -4.87
C GLY A 111 -14.88 -3.23 -6.19
N GLY A 112 -13.64 -2.97 -6.58
CA GLY A 112 -13.26 -2.27 -7.79
C GLY A 112 -12.79 -3.21 -8.91
N THR A 113 -12.01 -2.67 -9.84
CA THR A 113 -11.44 -3.42 -10.98
C THR A 113 -9.91 -3.37 -10.98
N SER A 114 -9.27 -4.29 -11.71
CA SER A 114 -7.82 -4.33 -11.86
C SER A 114 -7.41 -4.48 -13.33
N GLU A 115 -6.33 -3.81 -13.72
CA GLU A 115 -5.71 -3.93 -15.03
C GLU A 115 -4.27 -4.42 -14.92
N THR A 116 -3.93 -5.41 -15.75
CA THR A 116 -2.59 -6.02 -15.78
C THR A 116 -1.73 -5.36 -16.85
N LEU A 117 -0.45 -5.14 -16.54
CA LEU A 117 0.54 -4.76 -17.54
C LEU A 117 1.12 -6.02 -18.18
N TYR A 118 0.75 -6.29 -19.43
CA TYR A 118 1.15 -7.49 -20.19
C TYR A 118 2.55 -7.35 -20.80
N ALA A 119 3.54 -7.02 -19.96
CA ALA A 119 4.95 -6.89 -20.32
C ALA A 119 5.84 -7.44 -19.19
N PRO A 120 7.08 -7.84 -19.46
CA PRO A 120 8.03 -8.16 -18.40
C PRO A 120 8.46 -6.88 -17.65
N ALA A 121 8.87 -7.01 -16.39
CA ALA A 121 9.43 -5.88 -15.63
C ALA A 121 10.76 -5.37 -16.22
N TYR A 122 11.47 -6.24 -16.94
CA TYR A 122 12.76 -5.98 -17.55
C TYR A 122 12.88 -6.80 -18.84
N ALA A 123 13.40 -6.19 -19.89
CA ALA A 123 13.72 -6.82 -21.17
C ALA A 123 15.09 -6.32 -21.62
N GLU A 124 15.90 -7.22 -22.19
CA GLU A 124 17.18 -6.91 -22.86
C GLU A 124 17.00 -6.98 -24.38
#